data_AF-G0EDJ1-F1
#
_entry.id   AF-G0EDJ1-F1
#
_cell.length_a   1.000
_cell.length_b   1.000
_cell.length_c   1.000
_cell.angle_alpha   90.00
_cell.angle_beta   90.00
_cell.angle_gamma   90.00
#
_symmetry.space_group_name_H-M   'P 1'
#
loop_
_entity.id
_entity.type
_entity.pdbx_description
1 polymer ?
#
loop_
_entity_poly.entity_id
_entity_poly.type
_entity_poly.pdbx_seq_one_letter_code
_entity_poly.pdbx_strand_id
1 'polypeptide(L)'
;MLKAIKRGINTVEALSAALKLPRGKIEAILGLLLSQGYIREENVKPGCFACPLKRFCIVSRLGSKTRIYTVVKMPEWCRERN
;
A
#
# COMPACT_ATOMS: atom_id res chain seq x y z
N MET A 1 2.77 6.90 8.50
CA MET A 1 1.87 6.12 7.61
C MET A 1 1.36 6.95 6.44
N LEU A 2 0.43 7.89 6.64
CA LEU A 2 -0.20 8.67 5.56
C LEU A 2 0.81 9.40 4.66
N LYS A 3 1.83 10.05 5.25
CA LYS A 3 2.95 10.66 4.50
C LYS A 3 3.73 9.64 3.64
N ALA A 4 3.90 8.40 4.13
CA ALA A 4 4.61 7.35 3.40
C ALA A 4 3.78 6.85 2.20
N ILE A 5 2.48 6.65 2.41
CA ILE A 5 1.53 6.28 1.35
C ILE A 5 1.48 7.37 0.28
N LYS A 6 1.43 8.65 0.66
CA LYS A 6 1.49 9.78 -0.28
C LYS A 6 2.80 9.84 -1.08
N ARG A 7 3.90 9.30 -0.54
CA ARG A 7 5.21 9.20 -1.23
C ARG A 7 5.34 7.95 -2.09
N GLY A 8 4.28 7.15 -2.25
CA GLY A 8 4.28 5.94 -3.07
C GLY A 8 4.61 4.64 -2.33
N ILE A 9 4.85 4.69 -1.01
CA ILE A 9 5.02 3.49 -0.18
C ILE A 9 3.62 2.99 0.21
N ASN A 10 3.00 2.24 -0.70
CA ASN A 10 1.56 1.98 -0.68
C ASN A 10 1.18 0.50 -0.53
N THR A 11 2.14 -0.42 -0.36
CA THR A 11 1.87 -1.83 -0.03
C THR A 11 2.15 -2.11 1.45
N VAL A 12 1.54 -3.17 2.00
CA VAL A 12 1.75 -3.59 3.39
C VAL A 12 3.22 -3.93 3.62
N GLU A 13 3.84 -4.61 2.67
CA GLU A 13 5.23 -5.05 2.71
C GLU A 13 6.19 -3.85 2.70
N ALA A 14 5.95 -2.88 1.80
CA ALA A 14 6.78 -1.68 1.72
C ALA A 14 6.62 -0.79 2.96
N LEU A 15 5.41 -0.67 3.51
CA LEU A 15 5.14 0.06 4.74
C LEU A 15 5.77 -0.61 5.96
N SER A 16 5.72 -1.94 6.04
CA SER A 16 6.37 -2.72 7.09
C SER A 16 7.89 -2.51 7.08
N ALA A 17 8.51 -2.56 5.90
CA ALA A 17 9.94 -2.29 5.73
C ALA A 17 10.31 -0.84 6.07
N ALA A 18 9.57 0.13 5.52
CA ALA A 18 9.87 1.55 5.69
C ALA A 18 9.66 2.04 7.13
N LEU A 19 8.66 1.52 7.83
CA LEU A 19 8.33 1.92 9.20
C LEU A 19 8.96 0.99 10.25
N LYS A 20 9.64 -0.08 9.83
CA LYS A 20 10.21 -1.13 10.69
C LYS A 20 9.18 -1.69 11.69
N LEU A 21 7.94 -1.86 11.23
CA LEU A 21 6.83 -2.38 12.03
C LEU A 21 6.40 -3.74 11.50
N PRO A 22 5.96 -4.67 12.37
CA PRO A 22 5.47 -5.97 11.95
C PRO A 22 4.19 -5.82 11.13
N ARG A 23 3.99 -6.74 10.18
CA ARG A 23 2.84 -6.76 9.26
C ARG A 23 1.50 -6.56 9.96
N GLY A 24 1.23 -7.29 11.05
CA GLY A 24 -0.03 -7.18 11.78
C GLY A 24 -0.31 -5.78 12.35
N LYS A 25 0.72 -5.05 12.80
CA LYS A 25 0.56 -3.66 13.24
C LYS A 25 0.26 -2.73 12.07
N ILE A 26 0.90 -2.94 10.92
CA ILE A 26 0.62 -2.17 9.71
C ILE A 26 -0.83 -2.39 9.26
N GLU A 27 -1.29 -3.64 9.20
CA GLU A 27 -2.66 -3.98 8.83
C GLU A 27 -3.69 -3.39 9.80
N ALA A 28 -3.44 -3.43 11.11
CA ALA A 28 -4.30 -2.78 12.10
C ALA A 28 -4.41 -1.25 11.88
N ILE A 29 -3.27 -0.57 11.65
CA ILE A 29 -3.26 0.87 11.39
C ILE A 29 -3.97 1.19 10.06
N LEU A 30 -3.77 0.39 9.01
CA LEU A 30 -4.48 0.55 7.73
C LEU A 30 -5.98 0.39 7.91
N GLY A 31 -6.42 -0.61 8.68
CA GLY A 31 -7.83 -0.81 9.00
C GLY A 31 -8.45 0.42 9.66
N LEU A 32 -7.77 1.02 10.65
CA LEU A 32 -8.24 2.26 11.29
C LEU A 32 -8.33 3.42 10.29
N LEU A 33 -7.34 3.59 9.42
CA LEU A 33 -7.31 4.67 8.44
C LEU A 33 -8.37 4.49 7.33
N LEU A 34 -8.66 3.24 6.94
CA LEU A 34 -9.72 2.88 6.00
C LEU A 34 -11.09 3.19 6.59
N SER A 35 -11.36 2.76 7.82
CA SER A 35 -12.65 2.99 8.50
C SER A 35 -12.95 4.48 8.69
N GLN A 36 -11.90 5.30 8.82
CA GLN A 36 -12.01 6.76 8.93
C GLN A 36 -12.08 7.47 7.56
N GLY A 37 -11.95 6.73 6.45
CA GLY A 37 -11.99 7.28 5.09
C GLY A 37 -10.76 8.11 4.70
N TYR A 38 -9.64 8.01 5.43
CA TYR A 38 -8.41 8.73 5.08
C TYR A 38 -7.67 8.10 3.90
N ILE A 39 -7.79 6.78 3.75
CA ILE A 39 -7.19 6.02 2.66
C ILE A 39 -8.25 5.15 1.99
N ARG A 40 -7.97 4.72 0.76
CA ARG A 40 -8.74 3.72 0.02
C ARG A 40 -7.84 2.56 -0.35
N GLU A 41 -8.38 1.35 -0.30
CA GLU A 41 -7.72 0.16 -0.83
C GLU A 41 -8.06 -0.01 -2.31
N GLU A 42 -7.06 -0.25 -3.13
CA GLU A 42 -7.22 -0.62 -4.53
C GLU A 42 -6.49 -1.94 -4.79
N ASN A 43 -7.18 -2.87 -5.45
CA ASN A 43 -6.59 -4.13 -5.85
C ASN A 43 -6.03 -3.98 -7.26
N VAL A 44 -4.74 -3.67 -7.35
CA VAL A 44 -4.07 -3.55 -8.64
C VAL A 44 -3.57 -4.91 -9.10
N LYS A 45 -3.83 -5.20 -10.38
CA LYS A 45 -3.11 -6.27 -11.06
C LYS A 45 -1.73 -5.71 -11.40
N PRO A 46 -0.63 -6.35 -10.97
CA PRO A 46 0.69 -5.95 -11.41
C PRO A 46 0.70 -5.98 -12.94
N GLY A 47 1.13 -4.88 -13.55
CA GLY A 47 1.24 -4.72 -14.99
C GLY A 47 2.36 -5.59 -15.56
N CYS A 48 2.18 -6.91 -15.55
CA CYS A 48 3.19 -7.85 -16.06
C CYS A 48 3.27 -7.83 -17.60
N PHE A 49 2.49 -7.01 -18.30
CA PHE A 49 2.47 -6.95 -19.76
C PHE A 49 3.81 -6.54 -20.38
N ALA A 50 4.59 -5.70 -19.70
CA ALA A 50 5.93 -5.29 -20.14
C ALA A 50 7.08 -6.01 -19.41
N CYS A 51 6.79 -6.99 -18.54
CA CYS A 51 7.82 -7.66 -17.77
C CYS A 51 8.48 -8.77 -18.62
N PRO A 52 9.80 -8.70 -18.91
CA PRO A 52 10.48 -9.72 -19.72
C PRO A 52 10.44 -11.12 -19.10
N LEU A 53 10.23 -11.20 -17.78
CA LEU A 53 10.09 -12.47 -17.04
C LEU A 53 8.65 -12.99 -16.98
N LYS A 54 7.66 -12.37 -17.65
CA LYS A 54 6.23 -12.74 -17.57
C LYS A 54 5.94 -14.23 -17.79
N ARG A 55 6.67 -14.90 -18.69
CA ARG A 55 6.49 -16.34 -19.00
C ARG A 55 6.90 -17.28 -17.85
N PHE A 56 7.85 -16.84 -17.03
CA PHE A 56 8.45 -17.62 -15.94
C PHE A 56 8.05 -17.10 -14.55
N CYS A 57 7.52 -15.88 -14.47
CA CYS A 57 7.13 -15.25 -13.22
C CYS A 57 5.84 -15.90 -12.68
N ILE A 58 5.98 -16.57 -11.53
CA ILE A 58 4.86 -17.18 -10.77
C ILE A 58 3.75 -16.16 -10.49
N VAL A 59 4.11 -14.90 -10.22
CA VAL A 59 3.17 -13.79 -9.96
C VAL A 59 2.24 -13.52 -11.15
N SER A 60 2.72 -13.71 -12.38
CA SER A 60 1.89 -13.55 -13.59
C SER A 60 0.91 -14.70 -13.80
N ARG A 61 1.28 -15.95 -13.42
CA ARG A 61 0.40 -17.12 -13.57
C ARG A 61 -0.70 -17.19 -12.52
N LEU A 62 -0.43 -16.69 -11.32
CA LEU A 62 -1.38 -16.70 -10.20
C LEU A 62 -2.39 -15.55 -10.25
N GLY A 63 -2.30 -14.63 -11.22
CA GLY A 63 -3.20 -13.47 -11.27
C GLY A 63 -3.15 -12.66 -9.99
N SER A 64 -1.98 -12.59 -9.35
CA SER A 64 -1.79 -12.04 -8.01
C SER A 64 -2.26 -10.59 -7.98
N LYS A 65 -3.35 -10.31 -7.26
CA LYS A 65 -3.82 -8.94 -7.01
C LYS A 65 -3.00 -8.40 -5.85
N THR A 66 -2.32 -7.27 -6.05
CA THR A 66 -1.61 -6.57 -4.99
C THR A 66 -2.53 -5.51 -4.42
N ARG A 67 -2.67 -5.49 -3.09
CA ARG A 67 -3.39 -4.42 -2.39
C ARG A 67 -2.47 -3.22 -2.28
N ILE A 68 -2.88 -2.12 -2.87
CA ILE A 68 -2.25 -0.81 -2.66
C ILE A 68 -3.22 0.11 -1.93
N TYR A 69 -2.67 1.06 -1.18
CA TYR A 69 -3.43 2.07 -0.47
C TYR A 69 -3.15 3.45 -1.03
N THR A 70 -4.19 4.25 -1.22
CA THR A 70 -4.08 5.63 -1.72
C THR A 70 -4.68 6.59 -0.70
N VAL A 71 -4.03 7.73 -0.43
CA VAL A 71 -4.57 8.75 0.47
C VAL A 71 -5.71 9.48 -0.24
N VAL A 72 -6.91 9.42 0.35
CA VAL A 72 -8.11 10.13 -0.13
C VAL A 72 -8.23 11.49 0.57
N LYS A 73 -8.04 11.50 1.89
CA LYS A 73 -8.14 12.70 2.71
C LYS A 73 -6.95 12.77 3.65
N MET A 74 -6.26 13.91 3.63
CA MET A 74 -5.21 14.19 4.61
C MET A 74 -5.85 14.86 5.83
N PRO A 75 -5.76 14.26 7.03
CA PRO A 75 -6.23 14.91 8.23
C PRO A 75 -5.34 16.10 8.61
N GLU A 76 -5.94 17.11 9.25
CA GLU A 76 -5.29 18.38 9.61
C GLU A 76 -4.12 18.16 10.59
N TRP A 77 -4.29 17.27 11.57
CA TRP A 77 -3.24 16.86 12.50
C TRP A 77 -2.02 16.20 11.84
N CYS A 78 -2.12 15.81 10.56
CA CYS A 78 -1.00 15.26 9.79
C CYS A 78 -0.19 16.35 9.04
N ARG A 79 -0.73 17.58 8.90
CA ARG A 79 -0.03 18.72 8.26
C ARG A 79 1.03 19.35 9.17
N GLU A 80 0.82 19.39 10.49
CA GLU A 80 1.57 20.29 11.39
C GLU A 80 2.86 19.75 12.02
N ARG A 81 3.35 18.57 11.63
CA ARG A 81 4.73 18.18 12.00
C ARG A 81 5.64 18.34 10.79
N ASN A 82 6.17 19.55 10.61
CA ASN A 82 7.35 19.79 9.79
C ASN A 82 8.57 19.79 10.71
#